data_AF-A0A7K9TXR3-F1
#
_entry.id   AF-A0A7K9TXR3-F1
#
_cell.length_a   1.000
_cell.length_b   1.000
_cell.length_c   1.000
_cell.angle_alpha   90.00
_cell.angle_beta   90.00
_cell.angle_gamma   90.00
#
_symmetry.space_group_name_H-M   'P 1'
#
loop_
_entity.id
_entity.type
_entity.pdbx_description
1 polymer ?
#
loop_
_entity_poly.entity_id
_entity_poly.type
_entity_poly.pdbx_seq_one_letter_code
_entity_poly.pdbx_strand_id
1 'polypeptide(L)'
;REIGELRKDCASYTEKLERIKSATNHVTPEEKEKNCNRAAPCWHLTVALFCQATELLDAILEGYPKSKKQFFEEVGIETDEDHNVTPPA
;
A
#
# COMPACT_ATOMS: atom_id res chain seq x y z
N ARG A 1 5.83 1.05 47.45
CA ARG A 1 6.55 0.64 46.21
C ARG A 1 5.79 1.13 44.97
N GLU A 2 4.46 1.04 44.95
CA GLU A 2 3.57 1.49 43.85
C GLU A 2 3.73 2.95 43.41
N ILE A 3 3.85 3.92 44.33
CA ILE A 3 3.96 5.35 43.96
C ILE A 3 5.20 5.63 43.09
N GLY A 4 6.29 4.88 43.30
CA GLY A 4 7.51 5.02 42.50
C GLY A 4 7.36 4.45 41.09
N GLU A 5 6.65 3.33 40.95
CA GLU A 5 6.37 2.69 39.66
C GLU A 5 5.41 3.55 38.82
N LEU A 6 4.33 4.04 39.43
CA LEU A 6 3.39 4.96 38.78
C LEU A 6 4.07 6.24 38.27
N ARG A 7 5.02 6.79 39.04
CA ARG A 7 5.80 7.97 38.60
C ARG A 7 6.70 7.66 37.41
N LYS A 8 7.31 6.48 37.37
CA LYS A 8 8.13 6.03 36.24
C LYS A 8 7.28 5.85 34.99
N ASP A 9 6.08 5.29 35.14
CA ASP A 9 5.14 5.11 34.04
C ASP A 9 4.65 6.46 33.51
N CYS A 10 4.28 7.41 34.39
CA CYS A 10 3.93 8.78 33.99
C CYS A 10 5.04 9.46 33.19
N ALA A 11 6.30 9.30 33.59
CA ALA A 11 7.44 9.84 32.85
C ALA A 11 7.57 9.20 31.45
N SER A 12 7.44 7.88 31.35
CA SER A 12 7.47 7.14 30.07
C SER A 12 6.33 7.57 29.13
N TYR A 13 5.11 7.74 29.65
CA TYR A 13 3.97 8.18 28.84
C TYR A 13 4.15 9.62 28.35
N THR A 14 4.75 10.48 29.16
CA THR A 14 5.04 11.87 28.78
C THR A 14 6.08 11.92 27.66
N GLU A 15 7.14 11.13 27.74
CA GLU A 15 8.16 11.04 26.69
C GLU A 15 7.58 10.51 25.36
N LYS A 16 6.74 9.46 25.43
CA LYS A 16 6.03 8.93 24.25
C LYS A 16 5.10 9.97 23.64
N LEU A 17 4.40 10.73 24.47
CA LEU A 17 3.49 11.78 24.02
C LEU A 17 4.24 12.91 23.31
N GLU A 18 5.37 13.35 23.85
CA GLU A 18 6.21 14.39 23.23
C GLU A 18 6.82 13.91 21.91
N ARG A 19 7.21 12.63 21.80
CA ARG A 19 7.64 12.03 20.53
C ARG A 19 6.54 12.03 19.47
N ILE A 20 5.30 11.69 19.85
CA ILE A 20 4.15 11.70 18.94
C ILE A 20 3.84 13.15 18.53
N LYS A 21 3.84 14.10 19.47
CA LYS A 21 3.60 15.53 19.19
C LYS A 21 4.68 16.16 18.30
N SER A 22 5.93 15.72 18.42
CA SER A 22 7.04 16.24 17.61
C SER A 22 7.06 15.68 16.19
N ALA A 23 6.23 14.69 15.86
CA ALA A 23 6.15 14.15 14.51
C ALA A 23 5.47 15.15 13.56
N THR A 24 6.11 15.47 12.44
CA THR A 24 5.62 16.43 11.44
C THR A 24 4.34 15.97 10.70
N ASN A 25 3.98 14.69 10.83
CA ASN A 25 2.84 14.08 10.14
C ASN A 25 1.61 13.95 11.06
N HIS A 26 1.19 15.04 11.71
CA HIS A 26 -0.10 15.08 12.41
C HIS A 26 -1.22 15.13 11.40
N VAL A 27 -1.67 13.95 10.98
CA VAL A 27 -2.92 13.81 10.24
C VAL A 27 -4.02 13.67 11.28
N THR A 28 -5.01 14.56 11.25
CA THR A 28 -6.18 14.39 12.12
C THR A 28 -6.86 13.06 11.78
N PRO A 29 -7.45 12.36 12.76
CA PRO A 29 -8.14 11.10 12.49
C PRO A 29 -9.21 11.23 11.40
N GLU A 30 -9.85 12.39 11.29
CA GLU A 30 -10.84 12.72 10.25
C GLU A 30 -10.21 12.85 8.85
N GLU A 31 -9.03 13.47 8.73
CA GLU A 31 -8.29 13.52 7.46
C GLU A 31 -7.76 12.14 7.05
N LYS A 32 -7.30 11.34 8.02
CA LYS A 32 -6.87 9.96 7.77
C LYS A 32 -8.03 9.11 7.28
N GLU A 33 -9.20 9.23 7.91
CA GLU A 33 -10.41 8.52 7.50
C GLU A 33 -10.88 8.96 6.11
N LYS A 34 -10.89 10.27 5.82
CA LYS A 34 -11.22 10.78 4.47
C LYS A 34 -10.26 10.26 3.40
N ASN A 35 -8.96 10.26 3.68
CA ASN A 35 -7.96 9.76 2.74
C ASN A 35 -8.07 8.25 2.56
N CYS A 36 -8.32 7.50 3.63
CA CYS A 36 -8.53 6.05 3.56
C CYS A 36 -9.81 5.71 2.80
N ASN A 37 -10.93 6.37 3.10
CA ASN A 37 -12.20 6.15 2.41
C ASN A 37 -12.16 6.56 0.93
N ARG A 38 -11.26 7.48 0.56
CA ARG A 38 -11.02 7.86 -0.83
C ARG A 38 -10.06 6.90 -1.55
N ALA A 39 -9.03 6.41 -0.87
CA ALA A 39 -8.01 5.54 -1.47
C ALA A 39 -8.45 4.07 -1.54
N ALA A 40 -9.12 3.56 -0.53
CA ALA A 40 -9.56 2.17 -0.45
C ALA A 40 -10.39 1.72 -1.66
N PRO A 41 -11.43 2.43 -2.12
CA PRO A 41 -12.19 2.00 -3.30
C PRO A 41 -11.38 2.07 -4.60
N CYS A 42 -10.43 3.02 -4.72
CA CYS A 42 -9.52 3.09 -5.85
C CYS A 42 -8.64 1.84 -5.91
N TRP A 43 -8.04 1.46 -4.79
CA TRP A 43 -7.23 0.24 -4.67
C TRP A 43 -8.02 -1.03 -4.97
N HIS A 44 -9.21 -1.19 -4.39
CA HIS A 44 -10.05 -2.37 -4.63
C HIS A 44 -10.42 -2.51 -6.12
N LEU A 45 -10.76 -1.39 -6.77
CA LEU A 45 -11.09 -1.38 -8.19
C LEU A 45 -9.85 -1.71 -9.05
N THR A 46 -8.69 -1.14 -8.74
CA THR A 46 -7.43 -1.43 -9.45
C THR A 46 -7.03 -2.89 -9.31
N VAL A 47 -7.08 -3.46 -8.10
CA VAL A 47 -6.75 -4.87 -7.87
C VAL A 47 -7.75 -5.78 -8.59
N ALA A 48 -9.05 -5.51 -8.50
CA ALA A 48 -10.06 -6.32 -9.17
C ALA A 48 -9.90 -6.32 -10.70
N LEU A 49 -9.67 -5.15 -11.31
CA LEU A 49 -9.42 -5.04 -12.74
C LEU A 49 -8.13 -5.74 -13.16
N PHE A 50 -7.08 -5.64 -12.35
CA PHE A 50 -5.81 -6.32 -12.62
C PHE A 50 -5.97 -7.84 -12.58
N CYS A 51 -6.64 -8.39 -11.57
CA CYS A 51 -6.92 -9.82 -11.49
C CYS A 51 -7.69 -10.31 -12.74
N GLN A 52 -8.75 -9.61 -13.12
CA GLN A 52 -9.53 -9.98 -14.31
C GLN A 52 -8.71 -9.90 -15.60
N ALA A 53 -7.87 -8.88 -15.74
CA ALA A 53 -6.97 -8.75 -16.88
C ALA A 53 -5.95 -9.91 -16.90
N THR A 54 -5.39 -10.30 -15.76
CA THR A 54 -4.44 -11.43 -15.69
C THR A 54 -5.07 -12.77 -16.11
N GLU A 55 -6.31 -13.04 -15.70
CA GLU A 55 -7.02 -14.25 -16.11
C GLU A 55 -7.23 -14.30 -17.63
N LEU A 56 -7.59 -13.16 -18.23
CA LEU A 56 -7.72 -13.03 -19.68
C LEU A 56 -6.38 -13.20 -20.41
N LEU A 57 -5.31 -12.62 -19.86
CA LEU A 57 -3.97 -12.73 -20.43
C LEU A 57 -3.49 -14.19 -20.42
N ASP A 58 -3.71 -14.92 -19.33
CA ASP A 58 -3.31 -16.32 -19.22
C ASP A 58 -4.09 -17.21 -20.22
N ALA A 59 -5.39 -16.96 -20.40
CA ALA A 59 -6.19 -17.65 -21.41
C ALA A 59 -5.70 -17.39 -22.86
N ILE A 60 -5.23 -16.18 -23.16
CA ILE A 60 -4.64 -15.87 -24.47
C ILE A 60 -3.28 -16.57 -24.62
N LEU A 61 -2.46 -16.56 -23.57
CA LEU A 61 -1.11 -17.12 -23.58
C LEU A 61 -1.09 -18.65 -23.69
N GLU A 62 -2.16 -19.35 -23.28
CA GLU A 62 -2.30 -20.80 -23.45
C GLU A 62 -2.24 -21.23 -24.93
N GLY A 63 -2.74 -20.40 -25.84
CA GLY A 63 -2.73 -20.65 -27.28
C GLY A 63 -1.66 -19.88 -28.06
N TYR A 64 -0.81 -19.09 -27.39
CA TYR A 64 0.05 -18.13 -28.06
C TYR A 64 1.40 -18.75 -28.46
N PRO A 65 1.83 -18.62 -29.73
CA PRO A 65 3.03 -19.30 -30.23
C PRO A 65 4.35 -18.63 -29.85
N LYS A 66 4.34 -17.44 -29.22
CA LYS A 66 5.54 -16.69 -28.81
C LYS A 66 5.60 -16.51 -27.29
N SER A 67 6.69 -15.91 -26.80
CA SER A 67 6.86 -15.66 -25.37
C SER A 67 5.94 -14.55 -24.84
N LYS A 68 5.59 -14.61 -23.56
CA LYS A 68 4.81 -13.60 -22.83
C LYS A 68 5.38 -12.19 -22.98
N LYS A 69 6.72 -12.05 -22.96
CA LYS A 69 7.40 -10.75 -23.13
C LYS A 69 7.15 -10.15 -24.52
N GLN A 70 7.23 -10.96 -25.57
CA GLN A 70 6.94 -10.50 -26.93
C GLN A 70 5.47 -10.13 -27.09
N PHE A 71 4.57 -10.91 -26.49
CA PHE A 71 3.14 -10.58 -26.48
C PHE A 71 2.88 -9.24 -25.79
N PHE A 72 3.51 -8.98 -24.65
CA PHE A 72 3.34 -7.72 -23.91
C PHE A 72 3.88 -6.52 -24.70
N GLU A 73 5.03 -6.67 -25.36
CA GLU A 73 5.59 -5.65 -26.26
C GLU A 73 4.68 -5.39 -27.48
N GLU A 74 4.12 -6.44 -28.09
CA GLU A 74 3.22 -6.33 -29.27
C GLU A 74 1.87 -5.69 -28.93
N VAL A 75 1.32 -5.97 -27.74
CA VAL A 75 0.03 -5.42 -27.28
C VAL A 75 0.21 -4.05 -26.60
N GLY A 76 1.42 -3.70 -26.17
CA GLY A 76 1.71 -2.46 -25.44
C GLY A 76 1.34 -2.54 -23.95
N ILE A 77 1.53 -3.71 -23.34
CA ILE A 77 1.33 -3.92 -21.90
C ILE A 77 2.67 -3.66 -21.18
N GLU A 78 2.74 -2.53 -20.48
CA GLU A 78 3.88 -2.17 -19.62
C GLU A 78 3.68 -2.78 -18.23
N THR A 79 4.75 -3.35 -17.68
CA THR A 79 4.75 -3.97 -16.35
C THR A 79 5.60 -3.15 -15.38
N ASP A 80 5.38 -3.37 -14.09
CA ASP A 80 6.17 -2.68 -13.05
C ASP A 80 7.68 -3.01 -13.13
N GLU A 81 8.03 -4.17 -13.71
CA GLU A 81 9.42 -4.55 -13.98
C GLU A 81 10.13 -3.57 -14.93
N ASP A 82 9.38 -2.86 -15.78
CA ASP A 82 9.90 -1.85 -16.72
C ASP A 82 10.18 -0.50 -16.04
N HIS A 83 9.62 -0.28 -14.83
CA HIS A 83 9.67 1.00 -14.11
C HIS A 83 10.30 0.94 -12.71
N ASN A 84 10.85 -0.22 -12.30
CA ASN A 84 11.59 -0.38 -11.04
C ASN A 84 10.77 0.06 -9.79
N VAL A 85 9.43 0.00 -9.83
CA VAL A 85 8.61 0.41 -8.68
C VAL A 85 8.59 -0.73 -7.66
N THR A 86 8.62 -0.35 -6.39
CA THR A 86 8.52 -1.28 -5.26
C THR A 86 7.12 -1.13 -4.67
N PRO A 87 6.31 -2.20 -4.60
CA PRO A 87 5.00 -2.12 -4.00
C PRO A 87 5.15 -1.71 -2.52
N PRO A 88 4.28 -0.84 -2.00
CA PRO A 88 4.28 -0.51 -0.58
C PRO A 88 3.97 -1.76 0.25
N ALA A 89 4.80 -2.03 1.25
CA ALA A 89 4.66 -3.17 2.17
C ALA A 89 3.47 -3.02 3.13
#